data_AF-A0A954STQ9-F1
#
_entry.id   AF-A0A954STQ9-F1
#
_cell.length_a   1.000
_cell.length_b   1.000
_cell.length_c   1.000
_cell.angle_alpha   90.00
_cell.angle_beta   90.00
_cell.angle_gamma   90.00
#
_symmetry.space_group_name_H-M   'P 1'
#
loop_
_entity.id
_entity.type
_entity.pdbx_description
1 polymer ?
#
loop_
_entity_poly.entity_id
_entity_poly.type
_entity_poly.pdbx_seq_one_letter_code
_entity_poly.pdbx_strand_id
1 'polypeptide(L)' 'MNQPIPESRSLPQLESRSPLVYGSLRLESRFLLSPLAGFTNLPFRRIIHQIGGVGLCTTDLVNA' A
#
# COMPACT_ATOMS: atom_id res chain seq x y z
N MET A 1 -13.84 -21.53 -36.39
CA MET A 1 -13.79 -22.16 -35.06
C MET A 1 -13.60 -21.03 -34.06
N ASN A 2 -14.70 -20.41 -33.62
CA ASN A 2 -14.65 -19.27 -32.72
C ASN A 2 -14.61 -19.79 -31.28
N GLN A 3 -13.47 -19.67 -30.63
CA GLN A 3 -13.36 -19.93 -29.20
C GLN A 3 -14.09 -18.82 -28.43
N PRO A 4 -14.91 -19.13 -27.42
CA PRO A 4 -15.52 -18.10 -26.57
C PRO A 4 -14.44 -17.36 -25.78
N ILE A 5 -14.61 -16.04 -25.68
CA ILE A 5 -13.78 -15.15 -24.87
C ILE A 5 -13.98 -15.56 -23.40
N PRO A 6 -12.93 -15.78 -22.60
CA PRO A 6 -13.12 -16.15 -21.20
C PRO A 6 -13.89 -15.04 -20.48
N GLU A 7 -14.97 -15.40 -19.80
CA GLU A 7 -15.76 -14.44 -19.01
C GLU A 7 -14.85 -13.62 -18.10
N SER A 8 -15.13 -12.31 -18.00
CA SER A 8 -14.37 -11.36 -17.21
C SER A 8 -14.22 -11.88 -15.79
N ARG A 9 -12.98 -12.21 -15.40
CA ARG A 9 -12.65 -12.63 -14.04
C ARG A 9 -13.05 -11.51 -13.09
N SER A 10 -14.16 -11.67 -12.36
CA SER A 10 -14.55 -10.73 -11.33
C SER A 10 -13.46 -10.77 -10.24
N LEU A 11 -12.83 -9.63 -10.01
CA LEU A 11 -11.86 -9.52 -8.92
C LEU A 11 -12.63 -9.66 -7.60
N PRO A 12 -12.08 -10.38 -6.61
CA PRO A 12 -12.71 -10.44 -5.29
C PRO A 12 -12.80 -9.02 -4.73
N GLN A 13 -14.03 -8.61 -4.37
CA GLN A 13 -14.27 -7.31 -3.76
C GLN A 13 -13.56 -7.27 -2.39
N LEU A 14 -12.56 -6.40 -2.24
CA LEU A 14 -11.86 -6.25 -0.97
C LEU A 14 -12.82 -5.68 0.08
N GLU A 15 -13.19 -6.50 1.06
CA GLU A 15 -13.98 -6.01 2.19
C GLU A 15 -13.23 -4.87 2.91
N SER A 16 -13.99 -3.84 3.29
CA SER A 16 -13.49 -2.71 4.08
C SER A 16 -13.22 -3.18 5.52
N ARG A 17 -12.07 -3.84 5.72
CA ARG A 17 -11.61 -4.22 7.07
C ARG A 17 -11.34 -2.97 7.90
N SER A 18 -11.52 -3.10 9.21
CA SER A 18 -11.27 -2.06 10.21
C SER A 18 -9.88 -1.43 10.06
N PRO A 19 -9.72 -0.14 10.42
CA PRO A 19 -8.42 0.56 10.38
C PRO A 19 -7.36 -0.15 11.21
N LEU A 20 -6.10 -0.06 10.77
CA LEU A 20 -4.96 -0.62 11.50
C LEU A 20 -4.57 0.32 12.65
N VAL A 21 -4.27 -0.24 13.82
CA VAL A 21 -3.95 0.50 15.05
C VAL A 21 -2.65 -0.03 15.66
N TYR A 22 -1.72 0.86 15.96
CA TYR A 22 -0.46 0.59 16.66
C TYR A 22 -0.43 1.38 17.98
N GLY A 23 -0.83 0.75 19.08
CA GLY A 23 -1.00 1.44 20.35
C GLY A 23 -2.03 2.57 20.23
N SER A 24 -1.61 3.81 20.46
CA SER A 24 -2.46 5.01 20.29
C SER A 24 -2.51 5.54 18.84
N LEU A 25 -1.66 5.03 17.94
CA LEU A 25 -1.63 5.48 16.55
C LEU A 25 -2.66 4.72 15.72
N ARG A 26 -3.71 5.41 15.26
CA ARG A 26 -4.67 4.90 14.27
C ARG A 26 -4.23 5.33 12.87
N LEU A 27 -4.15 4.38 11.93
CA LEU A 27 -3.80 4.67 10.54
C LEU A 27 -5.07 4.92 9.70
N GLU A 28 -4.99 5.89 8.80
CA GLU A 28 -6.05 6.20 7.82
C GLU A 28 -6.28 5.07 6.81
N SER A 29 -5.25 4.25 6.60
CA SER A 29 -5.26 3.11 5.69
C SER A 29 -4.47 1.94 6.26
N ARG A 30 -4.83 0.74 5.82
CA ARG A 30 -4.19 -0.53 6.18
C ARG A 30 -3.12 -0.96 5.17
N PHE A 31 -2.81 -0.11 4.20
CA PHE A 31 -1.70 -0.29 3.28
C PHE A 31 -0.44 0.38 3.81
N LEU A 32 0.65 -0.38 3.88
CA LEU A 32 1.93 0.07 4.39
C LEU A 32 2.97 -0.04 3.27
N LEU A 33 3.79 0.99 3.10
CA LEU A 33 4.91 0.92 2.19
C LEU A 33 6.01 0.07 2.84
N SER A 34 6.44 -1.00 2.16
CA SER A 34 7.53 -1.88 2.62
C SER A 34 8.89 -1.20 2.45
N PRO A 35 9.86 -1.41 3.37
CA PRO A 35 11.21 -0.88 3.18
C PRO A 35 11.87 -1.60 2.01
N LEU A 36 12.36 -0.83 1.04
CA LEU A 36 12.95 -1.35 -0.17
C LEU A 36 14.17 -0.51 -0.52
N ALA A 37 15.35 -1.07 -0.24
CA ALA A 37 16.63 -0.38 -0.32
C ALA A 37 16.83 0.30 -1.68
N GLY A 38 17.10 1.60 -1.67
CA GLY A 38 17.30 2.40 -2.87
C GLY A 38 16.01 2.89 -3.53
N PHE A 39 14.84 2.36 -3.15
CA PHE A 39 13.53 2.80 -3.64
C PHE A 39 12.79 3.65 -2.62
N THR A 40 12.74 3.24 -1.36
CA THR A 40 11.97 3.94 -0.31
C THR A 40 12.70 5.15 0.29
N ASN A 41 13.33 5.94 -0.58
CA ASN A 41 14.02 7.18 -0.24
C ASN A 41 13.04 8.32 0.12
N LEU A 42 13.56 9.41 0.66
CA LEU A 42 12.75 10.54 1.11
C LEU A 42 11.86 11.15 0.00
N PRO A 43 12.38 11.48 -1.21
CA PRO A 43 11.55 11.99 -2.30
C PRO A 43 10.38 11.07 -2.64
N PHE A 44 10.62 9.78 -2.77
CA PHE A 44 9.58 8.78 -3.06
C PHE A 44 8.48 8.79 -2.00
N ARG A 45 8.86 8.76 -0.71
CA ARG A 45 7.89 8.79 0.40
C ARG A 45 7.07 10.07 0.41
N ARG A 46 7.67 11.22 0.10
CA ARG A 46 6.95 12.50 0.00
C ARG A 46 5.89 12.48 -1.10
N ILE A 47 6.21 11.92 -2.26
CA ILE A 47 5.26 11.76 -3.37
C ILE A 47 4.11 10.84 -2.96
N ILE A 48 4.41 9.69 -2.34
CA ILE A 48 3.38 8.77 -1.83
C ILE A 48 2.45 9.46 -0.82
N HIS A 49 3.00 10.24 0.11
CA HIS A 49 2.19 11.01 1.06
C HIS A 49 1.27 12.05 0.39
N GLN A 50 1.69 12.66 -0.72
CA GLN A 50 0.85 13.59 -1.48
C GLN A 50 -0.28 12.88 -2.25
N ILE A 51 -0.01 11.69 -2.77
CA ILE A 51 -1.01 10.86 -3.47
C ILE A 51 -2.03 10.27 -2.47
N GLY A 52 -1.58 9.92 -1.27
CA GLY A 52 -2.41 9.32 -0.23
C GLY A 52 -2.62 7.82 -0.40
N GLY A 53 -3.61 7.25 0.31
CA GLY A 53 -3.96 5.82 0.25
C GLY A 53 -3.05 4.88 1.04
N VAL A 54 -1.82 5.31 1.36
CA VAL A 54 -0.89 4.61 2.26
C VAL A 54 -1.05 5.12 3.68
N GLY A 55 -1.18 4.20 4.64
CA GLY A 55 -1.34 4.53 6.06
C GLY A 55 -0.01 4.83 6.76
N LEU A 56 1.06 4.12 6.40
CA LEU A 56 2.39 4.31 6.98
C LEU A 56 3.49 4.09 5.93
N CYS A 57 4.45 5.01 5.87
CA CYS A 57 5.64 4.89 5.03
C CYS A 57 6.86 4.50 5.88
N THR A 58 7.49 3.37 5.57
CA THR A 58 8.76 2.99 6.22
C THR A 58 9.95 3.64 5.53
N THR A 59 11.07 3.71 6.25
CA THR A 59 12.35 4.12 5.68
C THR A 59 13.24 2.92 5.43
N ASP A 60 14.20 3.07 4.53
CA ASP A 60 15.34 2.15 4.47
C ASP A 60 16.12 2.18 5.79
N LEU A 61 16.90 1.13 6.03
CA LEU A 61 17.80 1.05 7.18
C LEU A 61 18.78 2.22 7.13
N VAL A 62 18.81 3.00 8.21
CA VAL A 62 19.79 4.05 8.45
C VAL A 62 20.81 3.50 9.45
N ASN A 63 22.09 3.66 9.16
CA ASN A 63 23.14 3.35 10.14
C ASN A 63 23.10 4.41 11.24
N ALA A 64 23.12 3.97 12.50
CA ALA A 64 23.12 4.85 13.68
C ALA A 64 24.54 5.26 14.07
#